data_AF-A0A2T1FPI7-F1
#
_entry.id   AF-A0A2T1FPI7-F1
#
_cell.length_a   1.000
_cell.length_b   1.000
_cell.length_c   1.000
_cell.angle_alpha   90.00
_cell.angle_beta   90.00
_cell.angle_gamma   90.00
#
_symmetry.space_group_name_H-M   'P 1'
#
loop_
_entity.id
_entity.type
_entity.pdbx_description
1 polymer ?
#
loop_
_entity_poly.entity_id
_entity_poly.type
_entity_poly.pdbx_seq_one_letter_code
_entity_poly.pdbx_strand_id
1 'polypeptide(L)'
;MLNRLRLTATIAVMFIQLIASNNKSAIAQEREGCFLVNSAGEVINLNQLCTPQESGIKLTGDDGKFIEDYKRLAKSYSPDATNALLQAVQSGPSQKIAAAKRMCAEAKSGVSLPEIKLRAIGQAASIENPIAKESFLADTDISVTLASNYYCPELANK
;
A
#
# COMPACT_ATOMS: atom_id res chain seq x y z
N MET A 1 18.50 -47.09 -53.91
CA MET A 1 17.57 -47.31 -52.79
C MET A 1 18.09 -46.60 -51.55
N LEU A 2 17.19 -45.89 -50.87
CA LEU A 2 17.18 -45.43 -49.46
C LEU A 2 18.15 -46.16 -48.50
N ASN A 3 18.62 -45.60 -47.38
CA ASN A 3 18.52 -44.30 -46.74
C ASN A 3 19.55 -44.28 -45.59
N ARG A 4 19.85 -43.07 -45.14
CA ARG A 4 20.69 -42.60 -44.03
C ARG A 4 20.50 -43.35 -42.70
N LEU A 5 21.53 -43.36 -41.83
CA LEU A 5 21.55 -42.50 -40.63
C LEU A 5 22.94 -42.48 -39.95
N ARG A 6 23.33 -41.27 -39.53
CA ARG A 6 24.58 -40.92 -38.84
C ARG A 6 24.43 -41.09 -37.34
N LEU A 7 25.53 -41.29 -36.61
CA LEU A 7 25.69 -40.69 -35.28
C LEU A 7 27.18 -40.50 -34.95
N THR A 8 27.66 -39.26 -35.04
CA THR A 8 28.97 -38.84 -34.52
C THR A 8 28.76 -38.22 -33.14
N ALA A 9 29.31 -38.84 -32.10
CA ALA A 9 29.40 -38.26 -30.77
C ALA A 9 30.73 -37.52 -30.63
N THR A 10 30.69 -36.21 -30.43
CA THR A 10 31.88 -35.40 -30.08
C THR A 10 31.71 -34.88 -28.66
N ILE A 11 32.69 -35.26 -27.83
CA ILE A 11 32.78 -35.05 -26.39
C ILE A 11 33.07 -33.58 -26.11
N ALA A 12 32.38 -33.06 -25.08
CA ALA A 12 32.41 -31.69 -24.61
C ALA A 12 33.82 -31.24 -24.15
N VAL A 13 34.21 -30.02 -24.53
CA VAL A 13 35.33 -29.31 -23.93
C VAL A 13 34.76 -28.18 -23.08
N MET A 14 35.00 -28.25 -21.77
CA MET A 14 34.73 -27.18 -20.82
C MET A 14 35.73 -26.04 -21.03
N PHE A 15 35.22 -24.83 -21.27
CA PHE A 15 35.98 -23.59 -21.07
C PHE A 15 35.22 -22.72 -20.08
N ILE A 16 35.75 -22.66 -18.86
CA ILE A 16 35.39 -21.69 -17.82
C ILE A 16 36.23 -20.45 -18.07
N GLN A 17 35.61 -19.35 -18.48
CA GLN A 17 36.04 -17.98 -18.18
C GLN A 17 34.75 -17.15 -17.99
N LEU A 18 34.34 -16.82 -16.76
CA LEU A 18 34.64 -15.54 -16.10
C LEU A 18 34.74 -14.41 -17.15
N ILE A 19 33.83 -13.45 -17.25
CA ILE A 19 33.38 -12.54 -16.19
C ILE A 19 31.88 -12.24 -16.45
N ALA A 20 31.01 -12.72 -15.56
CA ALA A 20 29.68 -12.13 -15.44
C ALA A 20 29.89 -10.73 -14.88
N SER A 21 29.72 -9.72 -15.72
CA SER A 21 29.57 -8.33 -15.30
C SER A 21 28.37 -8.25 -14.38
N ASN A 22 28.59 -8.51 -13.09
CA ASN A 22 27.69 -8.20 -12.00
C ASN A 22 27.63 -6.67 -11.91
N ASN A 23 26.94 -6.05 -12.86
CA ASN A 23 26.26 -4.80 -12.60
C ASN A 23 25.10 -5.12 -11.65
N LYS A 24 25.44 -5.44 -10.40
CA LYS A 24 24.56 -5.10 -9.29
C LYS A 24 24.51 -3.58 -9.30
N SER A 25 23.65 -3.01 -10.15
CA SER A 25 23.05 -1.73 -9.81
C SER A 25 22.47 -1.96 -8.43
N ALA A 26 23.13 -1.41 -7.43
CA ALA A 26 22.51 -1.23 -6.13
C ALA A 26 21.27 -0.41 -6.44
N ILE A 27 20.12 -1.07 -6.45
CA ILE A 27 18.85 -0.38 -6.32
C ILE A 27 18.98 0.28 -4.96
N ALA A 28 19.32 1.56 -4.95
CA ALA A 28 19.17 2.40 -3.78
C ALA A 28 17.68 2.36 -3.49
N GLN A 29 17.27 1.38 -2.69
CA GLN A 29 15.95 1.36 -2.11
C GLN A 29 15.95 2.58 -1.22
N GLU A 30 15.33 3.67 -1.69
CA GLU A 30 15.01 4.82 -0.87
C GLU A 30 14.32 4.28 0.37
N ARG A 31 15.08 4.16 1.46
CA ARG A 31 14.49 3.91 2.76
C ARG A 31 13.91 5.25 3.16
N GLU A 32 12.63 5.42 2.92
CA GLU A 32 11.86 6.49 3.55
C GLU A 32 12.10 6.42 5.05
N GLY A 33 12.75 7.45 5.59
CA GLY A 33 13.10 7.53 6.99
C GLY A 33 14.12 8.64 7.22
N CYS A 34 14.13 9.14 8.43
CA CYS A 34 15.05 10.18 8.84
C CYS A 34 16.31 9.54 9.39
N PHE A 35 17.39 9.63 8.62
CA PHE A 35 18.67 9.07 8.98
C PHE A 35 19.75 10.15 8.94
N LEU A 36 20.69 10.08 9.87
CA LEU A 36 21.88 10.91 9.85
C LEU A 36 23.09 9.99 9.76
N VAL A 37 24.00 10.29 8.83
CA VAL A 37 25.28 9.61 8.72
C VAL A 37 26.34 10.47 9.38
N ASN A 38 27.01 9.95 10.40
CA ASN A 38 28.08 10.69 11.08
C ASN A 38 29.40 10.62 10.29
N SER A 39 30.41 11.38 10.75
CA SER A 39 31.74 11.43 10.10
C SER A 39 32.50 10.10 10.15
N ALA A 40 32.08 9.14 10.98
CA ALA A 40 32.62 7.78 11.03
C ALA A 40 31.89 6.81 10.07
N GLY A 41 30.85 7.27 9.36
CA GLY A 41 30.06 6.47 8.43
C GLY A 41 28.94 5.65 9.09
N GLU A 42 28.66 5.89 10.37
CA GLU A 42 27.57 5.20 11.08
C GLU A 42 26.22 5.83 10.74
N VAL A 43 25.22 4.98 10.47
CA VAL A 43 23.85 5.41 10.16
C VAL A 43 23.03 5.45 11.44
N ILE A 44 22.61 6.65 11.84
CA ILE A 44 21.79 6.91 13.01
C ILE A 44 20.33 7.06 12.57
N ASN A 45 19.43 6.26 13.14
CA ASN A 45 17.98 6.37 12.89
C ASN A 45 17.39 7.45 13.79
N LEU A 46 16.84 8.50 13.18
CA LEU A 46 16.22 9.64 13.83
C LEU A 46 14.70 9.67 13.62
N ASN A 47 14.07 8.58 13.21
CA ASN A 47 12.62 8.53 12.90
C ASN A 47 11.74 9.03 14.06
N GLN A 48 12.19 8.91 15.31
CA GLN A 48 11.45 9.41 16.48
C GLN A 48 11.66 10.91 16.75
N LEU A 49 12.73 11.50 16.21
CA LEU A 49 13.09 12.91 16.37
C LEU A 49 12.65 13.75 15.18
N CYS A 50 12.59 13.11 14.02
CA CYS A 50 11.97 13.68 12.84
C CYS A 50 10.48 13.40 12.97
N THR A 51 9.78 14.26 13.71
CA THR A 51 8.34 14.39 13.50
C THR A 51 8.16 14.55 12.00
N PRO A 52 7.39 13.69 11.30
CA PRO A 52 6.97 14.04 9.96
C PRO A 52 6.19 15.33 10.13
N GLN A 53 6.86 16.45 9.86
CA GLN A 53 6.19 17.69 9.64
C GLN A 53 5.43 17.40 8.36
N GLU A 54 4.18 16.95 8.50
CA GLU A 54 3.26 16.93 7.38
C GLU A 54 3.33 18.35 6.85
N SER A 55 4.02 18.49 5.70
CA SER A 55 3.85 19.65 4.83
C SER A 55 2.36 19.92 4.87
N GLY A 56 1.91 21.10 5.29
CA GLY A 56 0.49 21.38 5.42
C GLY A 56 -0.18 21.14 4.06
N ILE A 57 -0.61 19.90 3.82
CA ILE A 57 -1.25 19.51 2.58
C ILE A 57 -2.56 20.24 2.70
N LYS A 58 -2.67 21.33 1.94
CA LYS A 58 -3.96 21.97 1.72
C LYS A 58 -4.79 20.94 0.98
N LEU A 59 -5.51 20.13 1.75
CA LEU A 59 -6.52 19.22 1.28
C LEU A 59 -7.60 20.07 0.62
N THR A 60 -7.54 20.18 -0.70
CA THR A 60 -8.49 20.94 -1.51
C THR A 60 -9.19 19.99 -2.48
N GLY A 61 -10.31 20.43 -3.04
CA GLY A 61 -11.11 19.63 -3.96
C GLY A 61 -11.64 18.35 -3.31
N ASP A 62 -11.60 17.25 -4.06
CA ASP A 62 -12.19 15.98 -3.65
C ASP A 62 -11.44 15.32 -2.49
N ASP A 63 -10.14 15.53 -2.36
CA ASP A 63 -9.34 15.03 -1.23
C ASP A 63 -9.75 15.72 0.09
N GLY A 64 -10.10 17.01 0.05
CA GLY A 64 -10.64 17.73 1.21
C GLY A 64 -12.03 17.21 1.62
N LYS A 65 -12.94 17.10 0.65
CA LYS A 65 -14.30 16.59 0.88
C LYS A 65 -14.31 15.14 1.36
N PHE A 66 -13.44 14.30 0.80
CA PHE A 66 -13.23 12.92 1.24
C PHE A 66 -12.89 12.86 2.74
N ILE A 67 -11.95 13.69 3.20
CA ILE A 67 -11.54 13.69 4.61
C ILE A 67 -12.65 14.21 5.53
N GLU A 68 -13.41 15.22 5.11
CA GLU A 68 -14.57 15.71 5.86
C GLU A 68 -15.66 14.65 6.00
N ASP A 69 -16.01 13.98 4.90
CA ASP A 69 -17.00 12.92 4.89
C ASP A 69 -16.52 11.68 5.65
N TYR A 70 -15.23 11.34 5.56
CA TYR A 70 -14.62 10.28 6.35
C TYR A 70 -14.82 10.57 7.85
N LYS A 71 -14.48 11.78 8.30
CA LYS A 71 -14.67 12.19 9.71
C LYS A 71 -16.14 12.18 10.12
N ARG A 72 -17.06 12.51 9.20
CA ARG A 72 -18.51 12.44 9.46
C ARG A 72 -18.96 10.99 9.66
N LEU A 73 -18.57 10.09 8.76
CA LEU A 73 -18.94 8.67 8.82
C LEU A 73 -18.27 7.95 9.99
N ALA A 74 -17.05 8.33 10.38
CA ALA A 74 -16.39 7.75 11.55
C ALA A 74 -17.21 7.86 12.84
N LYS A 75 -18.07 8.89 12.96
CA LYS A 75 -18.93 9.12 14.13
C LYS A 75 -20.11 8.17 14.26
N SER A 76 -20.39 7.32 13.27
CA SER A 76 -21.46 6.31 13.37
C SER A 76 -21.05 5.01 14.06
N TYR A 77 -19.76 4.86 14.40
CA TYR A 77 -19.22 3.67 15.06
C TYR A 77 -19.12 3.88 16.58
N SER A 78 -18.64 2.87 17.32
CA SER A 78 -18.47 3.00 18.77
C SER A 78 -17.58 4.21 19.14
N PRO A 79 -17.71 4.80 20.35
CA PRO A 79 -16.88 5.94 20.75
C PRO A 79 -15.38 5.66 20.65
N ASP A 80 -14.95 4.46 21.04
CA ASP A 80 -13.54 4.07 20.99
C ASP A 80 -13.06 3.90 19.54
N ALA A 81 -13.88 3.29 18.68
CA ALA A 81 -13.55 3.17 17.26
C ALA A 81 -13.53 4.54 16.57
N THR A 82 -14.48 5.42 16.89
CA THR A 82 -14.55 6.80 16.42
C THR A 82 -13.26 7.54 16.76
N ASN A 83 -12.81 7.48 18.02
CA ASN A 83 -11.59 8.13 18.47
C ASN A 83 -10.37 7.63 17.69
N ALA A 84 -10.24 6.31 17.52
CA ALA A 84 -9.14 5.71 16.77
C ALA A 84 -9.16 6.12 15.28
N LEU A 85 -10.33 6.13 14.64
CA LEU A 85 -10.51 6.56 13.24
C LEU A 85 -10.16 8.04 13.05
N LEU A 86 -10.65 8.90 13.95
CA LEU A 86 -10.37 10.33 13.91
C LEU A 86 -8.89 10.64 14.15
N GLN A 87 -8.25 9.92 15.07
CA GLN A 87 -6.81 10.03 15.28
C GLN A 87 -6.03 9.59 14.04
N ALA A 88 -6.40 8.46 13.43
CA ALA A 88 -5.72 7.92 12.25
C ALA A 88 -5.83 8.84 11.02
N VAL A 89 -7.01 9.45 10.78
CA VAL A 89 -7.18 10.40 9.67
C VAL A 89 -6.53 11.75 9.96
N GLN A 90 -6.34 12.11 11.23
CA GLN A 90 -5.64 13.33 11.63
C GLN A 90 -4.12 13.16 11.51
N SER A 91 -3.57 11.99 11.82
CA SER A 91 -2.14 11.72 11.76
C SER A 91 -1.63 11.33 10.38
N GLY A 92 -2.51 10.92 9.47
CA GLY A 92 -2.14 10.49 8.12
C GLY A 92 -3.28 10.60 7.10
N PRO A 93 -3.83 11.79 6.83
CA PRO A 93 -4.90 11.98 5.86
C PRO A 93 -4.52 11.46 4.45
N SER A 94 -3.27 11.67 4.03
CA SER A 94 -2.76 11.18 2.75
C SER A 94 -2.81 9.66 2.61
N GLN A 95 -2.62 8.92 3.71
CA GLN A 95 -2.70 7.47 3.71
C GLN A 95 -4.13 7.00 3.46
N LYS A 96 -5.12 7.69 4.06
CA LYS A 96 -6.55 7.40 3.84
C LYS A 96 -6.96 7.68 2.40
N ILE A 97 -6.52 8.81 1.85
CA ILE A 97 -6.73 9.18 0.45
C ILE A 97 -6.11 8.14 -0.49
N ALA A 98 -4.86 7.75 -0.25
CA ALA A 98 -4.16 6.75 -1.07
C ALA A 98 -4.84 5.39 -1.01
N ALA A 99 -5.34 4.97 0.17
CA ALA A 99 -6.10 3.73 0.32
C ALA A 99 -7.41 3.76 -0.51
N ALA A 100 -8.19 4.85 -0.42
CA ALA A 100 -9.41 4.99 -1.21
C ALA A 100 -9.15 5.03 -2.72
N LYS A 101 -8.10 5.74 -3.17
CA LYS A 101 -7.67 5.74 -4.58
C LYS A 101 -7.24 4.34 -5.04
N ARG A 102 -6.58 3.55 -4.20
CA ARG A 102 -6.22 2.16 -4.50
C ARG A 102 -7.46 1.27 -4.63
N MET A 103 -8.40 1.34 -3.68
CA MET A 103 -9.66 0.59 -3.74
C MET A 103 -10.41 0.89 -5.03
N CYS A 104 -10.41 2.16 -5.43
CA CYS A 104 -10.98 2.59 -6.69
C CYS A 104 -10.27 1.98 -7.92
N ALA A 105 -8.94 1.94 -7.92
CA ALA A 105 -8.17 1.32 -8.99
C ALA A 105 -8.41 -0.20 -9.08
N GLU A 106 -8.53 -0.89 -7.93
CA GLU A 106 -8.92 -2.31 -7.87
C GLU A 106 -10.33 -2.51 -8.43
N ALA A 107 -11.26 -1.61 -8.10
CA ALA A 107 -12.62 -1.67 -8.63
C ALA A 107 -12.67 -1.49 -10.15
N LYS A 108 -11.83 -0.60 -10.69
CA LYS A 108 -11.65 -0.41 -12.14
C LYS A 108 -11.04 -1.62 -12.85
N SER A 109 -10.21 -2.40 -12.15
CA SER A 109 -9.61 -3.63 -12.70
C SER A 109 -10.51 -4.86 -12.56
N GLY A 110 -11.72 -4.69 -12.04
CA GLY A 110 -12.75 -5.75 -11.96
C GLY A 110 -12.90 -6.39 -10.58
N VAL A 111 -12.20 -5.91 -9.54
CA VAL A 111 -12.42 -6.36 -8.17
C VAL A 111 -13.66 -5.66 -7.61
N SER A 112 -14.71 -6.40 -7.31
CA SER A 112 -15.93 -5.78 -6.78
C SER A 112 -15.71 -5.18 -5.37
N LEU A 113 -16.40 -4.07 -5.06
CA LEU A 113 -16.34 -3.47 -3.72
C LEU A 113 -16.71 -4.47 -2.59
N PRO A 114 -17.68 -5.40 -2.76
CA PRO A 114 -17.92 -6.48 -1.81
C PRO A 114 -16.72 -7.40 -1.59
N GLU A 115 -15.94 -7.73 -2.62
CA GLU A 115 -14.72 -8.55 -2.47
C GLU A 115 -13.65 -7.83 -1.65
N ILE A 116 -13.52 -6.51 -1.80
CA ILE A 116 -12.63 -5.70 -0.97
C ILE A 116 -13.06 -5.77 0.51
N LYS A 117 -14.35 -5.66 0.79
CA LYS A 117 -14.88 -5.79 2.17
C LYS A 117 -14.65 -7.20 2.72
N LEU A 118 -14.87 -8.25 1.94
CA LEU A 118 -14.62 -9.63 2.35
C LEU A 118 -13.13 -9.88 2.67
N ARG A 119 -12.22 -9.32 1.87
CA ARG A 119 -10.77 -9.38 2.14
C ARG A 119 -10.43 -8.72 3.47
N ALA A 120 -11.03 -7.56 3.76
CA ALA A 120 -10.85 -6.87 5.03
C ALA A 120 -11.40 -7.69 6.21
N ILE A 121 -12.56 -8.34 6.07
CA ILE A 121 -13.09 -9.26 7.09
C ILE A 121 -12.10 -10.39 7.37
N GLY A 122 -11.51 -10.98 6.33
CA GLY A 122 -10.47 -12.00 6.46
C GLY A 122 -9.23 -11.50 7.21
N GLN A 123 -8.76 -10.29 6.90
CA GLN A 123 -7.63 -9.65 7.60
C GLN A 123 -7.97 -9.31 9.06
N ALA A 124 -9.21 -8.90 9.33
CA ALA A 124 -9.68 -8.58 10.67
C ALA A 124 -9.78 -9.82 11.58
N ALA A 125 -9.78 -11.03 11.01
CA ALA A 125 -9.83 -12.27 11.80
C ALA A 125 -8.60 -12.46 12.68
N SER A 126 -7.43 -11.92 12.30
CA SER A 126 -6.20 -11.98 13.10
C SER A 126 -6.06 -10.83 14.10
N ILE A 127 -7.02 -9.92 14.19
CA ILE A 127 -6.98 -8.79 15.14
C ILE A 127 -7.70 -9.21 16.42
N GLU A 128 -6.93 -9.41 17.49
CA GLU A 128 -7.46 -9.85 18.79
C GLU A 128 -8.13 -8.72 19.56
N ASN A 129 -7.58 -7.50 19.50
CA ASN A 129 -8.16 -6.35 20.20
C ASN A 129 -9.49 -5.95 19.52
N PRO A 130 -10.63 -5.99 20.24
CA PRO A 130 -11.94 -5.77 19.65
C PRO A 130 -12.12 -4.34 19.11
N ILE A 131 -11.53 -3.34 19.77
CA ILE A 131 -11.58 -1.94 19.32
C ILE A 131 -10.76 -1.79 18.04
N ALA A 132 -9.53 -2.31 18.01
CA ALA A 132 -8.68 -2.26 16.82
C ALA A 132 -9.33 -2.99 15.63
N LYS A 133 -10.02 -4.10 15.90
CA LYS A 133 -10.76 -4.86 14.89
C LYS A 133 -11.94 -4.06 14.35
N GLU A 134 -12.75 -3.46 15.23
CA GLU A 134 -13.86 -2.59 14.84
C GLU A 134 -13.36 -1.41 14.01
N SER A 135 -12.34 -0.69 14.49
CA SER A 135 -11.73 0.44 13.78
C SER A 135 -11.19 0.05 12.41
N PHE A 136 -10.55 -1.12 12.29
CA PHE A 136 -10.04 -1.59 11.00
C PHE A 136 -11.16 -1.89 9.99
N LEU A 137 -12.22 -2.56 10.45
CA LEU A 137 -13.39 -2.85 9.61
C LEU A 137 -14.13 -1.57 9.22
N ALA A 138 -14.32 -0.66 10.17
CA ALA A 138 -14.92 0.65 9.94
C ALA A 138 -14.11 1.50 8.96
N ASP A 139 -12.78 1.54 9.11
CA ASP A 139 -11.89 2.27 8.21
C ASP A 139 -12.02 1.79 6.77
N THR A 140 -12.07 0.46 6.59
CA THR A 140 -12.26 -0.16 5.28
C THR A 140 -13.65 0.18 4.72
N ASP A 141 -14.70 0.03 5.52
CA ASP A 141 -16.09 0.28 5.10
C ASP A 141 -16.32 1.73 4.67
N ILE A 142 -15.83 2.69 5.47
CA ILE A 142 -15.84 4.12 5.13
C ILE A 142 -15.05 4.36 3.84
N SER A 143 -13.81 3.88 3.77
CA SER A 143 -12.93 4.13 2.62
C SER A 143 -13.49 3.56 1.32
N VAL A 144 -14.08 2.36 1.36
CA VAL A 144 -14.75 1.73 0.21
C VAL A 144 -15.96 2.55 -0.23
N THR A 145 -16.80 2.97 0.72
CA THR A 145 -18.00 3.76 0.45
C THR A 145 -17.66 5.12 -0.16
N LEU A 146 -16.60 5.76 0.32
CA LEU A 146 -16.18 7.07 -0.17
C LEU A 146 -15.35 6.98 -1.46
N ALA A 147 -14.63 5.87 -1.69
CA ALA A 147 -13.83 5.69 -2.90
C ALA A 147 -14.66 5.80 -4.18
N SER A 148 -15.83 5.15 -4.22
CA SER A 148 -16.76 5.27 -5.35
C SER A 148 -17.28 6.69 -5.53
N ASN A 149 -17.54 7.42 -4.43
CA ASN A 149 -18.13 8.76 -4.52
C ASN A 149 -17.11 9.81 -4.99
N TYR A 150 -15.85 9.71 -4.57
CA TYR A 150 -14.84 10.73 -4.79
C TYR A 150 -13.81 10.40 -5.87
N TYR A 151 -13.52 9.12 -6.12
CA TYR A 151 -12.42 8.71 -6.99
C TYR A 151 -12.83 7.82 -8.17
N CYS A 152 -14.01 7.18 -8.09
CA CYS A 152 -14.63 6.45 -9.21
C CYS A 152 -16.16 6.61 -9.24
N PRO A 153 -16.66 7.82 -9.52
CA PRO A 153 -18.11 8.07 -9.59
C PRO A 153 -18.83 7.21 -10.65
N GLU A 154 -18.12 6.74 -11.67
CA GLU A 154 -18.63 5.80 -12.68
C GLU A 154 -19.00 4.43 -12.10
N LEU A 155 -18.50 4.09 -10.90
CA LEU A 155 -18.82 2.85 -10.19
C LEU A 155 -19.86 3.06 -9.08
N ALA A 156 -20.20 4.30 -8.72
CA ALA A 156 -21.17 4.60 -7.67
C ALA A 156 -22.64 4.31 -8.08
N ASN A 157 -22.92 4.15 -9.37
CA ASN A 157 -24.27 3.95 -9.94
C ASN A 157 -24.47 2.55 -10.57
N LYS A 158 -23.62 1.57 -10.25
CA LYS A 158 -23.76 0.17 -10.69
C LYS A 158 -24.17 -0.71 -9.51
#